data_AF-A0A967WK89-F1
#
_entry.id   AF-A0A967WK89-F1
#
_cell.length_a   1.000
_cell.length_b   1.000
_cell.length_c   1.000
_cell.angle_alpha   90.00
_cell.angle_beta   90.00
_cell.angle_gamma   90.00
#
_symmetry.space_group_name_H-M   'P 1'
#
loop_
_entity.id
_entity.type
_entity.pdbx_description
1 polymer ?
#
loop_
_entity_poly.entity_id
_entity_poly.type
_entity_poly.pdbx_seq_one_letter_code
_entity_poly.pdbx_strand_id
1 'polypeptide(L)'
;MISIKEDFAMTITHDDDVVITGDLEVQGSTGITADALTVTDLIALVTQPILYGNTIINGGLWAQDNGSSPTWWQWIKTDYGPGDADENLELYKAINDADIAPALKFYKQRSHAGFTAPSDGDRIGYIYFVADVDTGATASYGSMEAFADDVSASSEDGRLSFSVQKNGTLTERLALTGQGVGIGTSSPAKLLDVDGTSEHAEMRVSTDKTNGCATLIYGNDAYWWASGIWSDDKYVIRDQSVGVVRATVDSGGRFGLPSLSTEALEIRDAGSASATEQDWVEVTVGGNTGYLRVYASK
;
A
#
# COMPACT_ATOMS: atom_id res chain seq x y z
N MET A 1 18.25 -53.45 -40.30
CA MET A 1 19.61 -53.13 -40.76
C MET A 1 19.99 -51.86 -40.02
N ILE A 2 20.76 -51.96 -38.95
CA ILE A 2 21.14 -50.81 -38.10
C ILE A 2 22.42 -50.23 -38.70
N SER A 3 22.37 -48.98 -39.16
CA SER A 3 23.53 -48.25 -39.67
C SER A 3 24.16 -47.47 -38.53
N ILE A 4 25.37 -47.86 -38.14
CA ILE A 4 26.16 -47.20 -37.08
C ILE A 4 26.96 -46.09 -37.77
N LYS A 5 26.79 -44.83 -37.35
CA LYS A 5 27.68 -43.72 -37.76
C LYS A 5 29.03 -43.90 -37.06
N GLU A 6 30.12 -43.59 -37.75
CA GLU A 6 31.47 -44.09 -37.45
C GLU A 6 32.10 -43.71 -36.09
N ASP A 7 31.40 -42.96 -35.22
CA ASP A 7 31.88 -42.56 -33.89
C ASP A 7 31.04 -43.10 -32.71
N PHE A 8 30.10 -44.03 -32.94
CA PHE A 8 29.27 -44.61 -31.88
C PHE A 8 29.86 -45.91 -31.32
N ALA A 9 30.47 -45.85 -30.12
CA ALA A 9 30.89 -47.03 -29.39
C ALA A 9 29.83 -47.42 -28.34
N MET A 10 29.05 -48.45 -28.66
CA MET A 10 28.18 -49.15 -27.71
C MET A 10 28.91 -50.41 -27.22
N THR A 11 29.17 -50.48 -25.92
CA THR A 11 29.78 -51.64 -25.30
C THR A 11 28.77 -52.29 -24.36
N ILE A 12 28.46 -53.56 -24.59
CA ILE A 12 27.71 -54.38 -23.64
C ILE A 12 28.73 -54.95 -22.68
N THR A 13 28.62 -54.61 -21.40
CA THR A 13 29.52 -55.16 -20.38
C THR A 13 29.08 -56.57 -19.98
N HIS A 14 29.93 -57.28 -19.25
CA HIS A 14 29.70 -58.66 -18.81
C HIS A 14 28.41 -58.84 -18.00
N ASP A 15 27.88 -57.76 -17.41
CA ASP A 15 26.71 -57.75 -16.54
C ASP A 15 25.42 -57.28 -17.26
N ASP A 16 25.37 -57.37 -18.60
CA ASP A 16 24.25 -56.94 -19.46
C ASP A 16 23.96 -55.42 -19.48
N ASP A 17 24.81 -54.61 -18.82
CA ASP A 17 24.71 -53.16 -18.89
C ASP A 17 25.21 -52.65 -20.26
N VAL A 18 24.39 -51.77 -20.87
CA VAL A 18 24.72 -51.07 -22.11
C VAL A 18 25.39 -49.75 -21.77
N VAL A 19 26.70 -49.66 -22.03
CA VAL A 19 27.47 -48.41 -21.88
C VAL A 19 27.63 -47.78 -23.25
N ILE A 20 27.11 -46.57 -23.41
CA ILE A 20 27.24 -45.76 -24.62
C ILE A 20 28.20 -44.62 -24.32
N THR A 21 29.35 -44.60 -24.98
CA THR A 21 30.29 -43.47 -24.91
C THR A 21 30.07 -42.58 -26.13
N GLY A 22 29.18 -41.59 -25.99
CA GLY A 22 28.80 -40.64 -27.03
C GLY A 22 27.36 -40.13 -26.85
N ASP A 23 26.91 -39.25 -27.75
CA ASP A 23 25.52 -38.78 -27.76
C ASP A 23 24.57 -39.92 -28.18
N LEU A 24 23.56 -40.18 -27.35
CA LEU A 24 22.48 -41.12 -27.68
C LEU A 24 21.26 -40.34 -28.19
N GLU A 25 21.03 -40.37 -29.50
CA GLU A 25 19.81 -39.84 -30.11
C GLU A 25 18.83 -41.00 -30.37
N VAL A 26 17.74 -41.08 -29.60
CA VAL A 26 16.67 -42.07 -29.84
C VAL A 26 15.53 -41.41 -30.61
N GLN A 27 15.41 -41.69 -31.90
CA GLN A 27 14.30 -41.19 -32.72
C GLN A 27 13.15 -42.21 -32.80
N GLY A 28 11.92 -41.73 -32.57
CA GLY A 28 10.68 -42.45 -32.90
C GLY A 28 10.16 -43.50 -31.91
N SER A 29 10.64 -43.53 -30.65
CA SER A 29 10.18 -44.52 -29.67
C SER A 29 8.98 -44.04 -28.84
N THR A 30 7.90 -44.82 -28.80
CA THR A 30 6.71 -44.61 -27.95
C THR A 30 6.81 -45.28 -26.57
N GLY A 31 8.01 -45.62 -26.08
CA GLY A 31 8.14 -46.52 -24.94
C GLY A 31 9.43 -46.47 -24.13
N ILE A 32 10.15 -45.34 -24.08
CA ILE A 32 11.20 -45.18 -23.06
C ILE A 32 10.50 -44.89 -21.72
N THR A 33 10.32 -45.92 -20.90
CA THR A 33 9.83 -45.79 -19.52
C THR A 33 11.01 -45.56 -18.58
N ALA A 34 10.91 -44.52 -17.74
CA ALA A 34 12.00 -44.00 -16.89
C ALA A 34 12.68 -45.04 -15.98
N ASP A 35 12.02 -46.15 -15.66
CA ASP A 35 12.57 -47.20 -14.79
C ASP A 35 13.80 -47.92 -15.37
N ALA A 36 14.05 -47.86 -16.68
CA ALA A 36 15.16 -48.57 -17.32
C ALA A 36 16.39 -47.70 -17.64
N LEU A 37 16.38 -46.40 -17.30
CA LEU A 37 17.48 -45.48 -17.61
C LEU A 37 17.89 -44.68 -16.37
N THR A 38 18.90 -45.17 -15.65
CA THR A 38 19.56 -44.42 -14.56
C THR A 38 20.51 -43.37 -15.15
N VAL A 39 19.96 -42.21 -15.53
CA VAL A 39 20.77 -41.04 -15.93
C VAL A 39 21.36 -40.40 -14.67
N THR A 40 22.65 -40.60 -14.44
CA THR A 40 23.33 -40.10 -13.23
C THR A 40 23.72 -38.63 -13.29
N ASP A 41 23.73 -38.02 -14.49
CA ASP A 41 23.99 -36.60 -14.70
C ASP A 41 23.05 -36.03 -15.78
N LEU A 42 21.80 -35.75 -15.39
CA LEU A 42 20.83 -35.12 -16.29
C LEU A 42 21.08 -33.60 -16.36
N ILE A 43 21.92 -33.14 -17.29
CA ILE A 43 21.86 -31.75 -17.78
C ILE A 43 20.78 -31.72 -18.86
N ALA A 44 19.52 -31.62 -18.46
CA ALA A 44 18.45 -31.42 -19.41
C ALA A 44 18.52 -29.99 -19.96
N LEU A 45 19.05 -29.83 -21.17
CA LEU A 45 18.76 -28.64 -21.99
C LEU A 45 17.31 -28.77 -22.47
N VAL A 46 16.37 -28.42 -21.58
CA VAL A 46 14.94 -28.41 -21.91
C VAL A 46 14.65 -27.15 -22.72
N THR A 47 14.62 -27.27 -24.04
CA THR A 47 14.22 -26.18 -24.94
C THR A 47 12.71 -26.06 -25.14
N GLN A 48 11.87 -26.90 -24.52
CA GLN A 48 10.40 -26.83 -24.63
C GLN A 48 9.73 -27.22 -23.30
N PRO A 49 8.73 -26.46 -22.81
CA PRO A 49 8.10 -26.75 -21.52
C PRO A 49 7.33 -28.08 -21.56
N ILE A 50 7.70 -29.02 -20.68
CA ILE A 50 6.94 -30.24 -20.44
C ILE A 50 5.78 -29.87 -19.51
N LEU A 51 4.56 -29.89 -20.03
CA LEU A 51 3.35 -29.74 -19.23
C LEU A 51 2.70 -31.12 -19.04
N TYR A 52 2.92 -31.79 -17.91
CA TYR A 52 2.01 -32.83 -17.39
C TYR A 52 2.15 -33.05 -15.88
N GLY A 53 1.02 -32.98 -15.18
CA GLY A 53 0.65 -33.76 -13.97
C GLY A 53 1.52 -33.63 -12.71
N ASN A 54 0.96 -33.01 -11.67
CA ASN A 54 1.26 -33.15 -10.23
C ASN A 54 2.72 -33.22 -9.75
N THR A 55 3.70 -32.82 -10.55
CA THR A 55 5.09 -32.69 -10.11
C THR A 55 5.25 -31.33 -9.44
N ILE A 56 5.42 -31.34 -8.11
CA ILE A 56 5.93 -30.19 -7.36
C ILE A 56 7.31 -29.90 -7.95
N ILE A 57 7.42 -28.79 -8.67
CA ILE A 57 8.70 -28.29 -9.14
C ILE A 57 9.44 -27.78 -7.89
N ASN A 58 10.18 -28.65 -7.23
CA ASN A 58 11.15 -28.24 -6.23
C ASN A 58 12.44 -27.86 -6.98
N GLY A 59 12.43 -26.68 -7.59
CA GLY A 59 13.55 -26.15 -8.39
C GLY A 59 13.11 -25.10 -9.41
N GLY A 60 13.52 -23.84 -9.20
CA GLY A 60 13.25 -22.65 -10.03
C GLY A 60 12.48 -22.82 -11.35
N LEU A 61 11.29 -22.23 -11.43
CA LEU A 61 10.54 -22.06 -12.68
C LEU A 61 11.36 -21.21 -13.66
N TRP A 62 11.65 -21.73 -14.86
CA TRP A 62 12.36 -20.98 -15.90
C TRP A 62 11.39 -20.07 -16.66
N ALA A 63 11.69 -18.77 -16.73
CA ALA A 63 11.21 -17.88 -17.77
C ALA A 63 12.42 -17.40 -18.58
N GLN A 64 12.49 -17.78 -19.85
CA GLN A 64 13.61 -17.48 -20.73
C GLN A 64 13.56 -16.00 -21.17
N ASP A 65 14.64 -15.25 -20.94
CA ASP A 65 14.88 -13.97 -21.62
C ASP A 65 15.65 -14.23 -22.93
N ASN A 66 15.20 -13.60 -24.00
CA ASN A 66 15.68 -13.79 -25.36
C ASN A 66 17.02 -13.04 -25.54
N GLY A 67 18.15 -13.72 -25.32
CA GLY A 67 19.40 -13.36 -26.01
C GLY A 67 20.66 -13.05 -25.19
N SER A 68 20.68 -13.19 -23.87
CA SER A 68 21.93 -13.12 -23.10
C SER A 68 21.87 -14.01 -21.86
N SER A 69 22.88 -14.86 -21.67
CA SER A 69 22.98 -15.84 -20.60
C SER A 69 22.70 -15.24 -19.21
N PRO A 70 21.75 -15.80 -18.42
CA PRO A 70 21.45 -15.29 -17.09
C PRO A 70 22.60 -15.60 -16.12
N THR A 71 23.10 -14.57 -15.42
CA THR A 71 24.15 -14.70 -14.38
C THR A 71 23.57 -14.84 -12.96
N TRP A 72 22.28 -15.15 -12.82
CA TRP A 72 21.60 -15.24 -11.53
C TRP A 72 20.50 -16.30 -11.55
N TRP A 73 20.34 -17.01 -10.43
CA TRP A 73 19.31 -18.02 -10.20
C TRP A 73 18.15 -17.37 -9.45
N GLN A 74 16.90 -17.57 -9.91
CA GLN A 74 15.70 -17.16 -9.19
C GLN A 74 15.00 -18.41 -8.64
N TRP A 75 15.10 -18.61 -7.33
CA TRP A 75 14.43 -19.72 -6.65
C TRP A 75 13.05 -19.24 -6.19
N ILE A 76 11.98 -19.85 -6.69
CA ILE A 76 10.64 -19.76 -6.07
C ILE A 76 10.52 -20.96 -5.17
N LYS A 77 10.58 -20.76 -3.85
CA LYS A 77 10.36 -21.83 -2.89
C LYS A 77 8.87 -22.08 -2.71
N THR A 78 8.45 -23.32 -2.87
CA THR A 78 7.19 -23.86 -2.35
C THR A 78 7.59 -25.12 -1.59
N ASP A 79 8.23 -24.95 -0.44
CA ASP A 79 8.65 -26.07 0.38
C ASP A 79 7.39 -26.71 1.00
N TYR A 80 7.07 -27.94 0.59
CA TYR A 80 6.00 -28.75 1.18
C TYR A 80 6.63 -29.75 2.15
N GLY A 81 6.40 -29.56 3.45
CA GLY A 81 6.85 -30.45 4.53
C GLY A 81 5.92 -30.35 5.76
N PRO A 82 5.52 -31.48 6.37
CA PRO A 82 4.70 -31.45 7.59
C PRO A 82 5.52 -30.89 8.76
N GLY A 83 5.28 -29.62 9.10
CA GLY A 83 5.91 -28.94 10.25
C GLY A 83 6.55 -27.58 9.95
N ASP A 84 6.60 -27.14 8.70
CA ASP A 84 7.10 -25.80 8.35
C ASP A 84 6.00 -24.75 8.59
N ALA A 85 6.32 -23.72 9.38
CA ALA A 85 5.31 -22.85 9.99
C ALA A 85 4.75 -21.78 9.04
N ASP A 86 5.38 -21.49 7.89
CA ASP A 86 4.87 -20.51 6.92
C ASP A 86 5.32 -20.85 5.49
N GLU A 87 4.38 -21.07 4.58
CA GLU A 87 4.62 -21.20 3.13
C GLU A 87 4.71 -19.80 2.49
N ASN A 88 5.92 -19.30 2.24
CA ASN A 88 6.14 -17.95 1.71
C ASN A 88 6.66 -17.96 0.27
N LEU A 89 6.13 -17.07 -0.57
CA LEU A 89 6.79 -16.67 -1.81
C LEU A 89 8.01 -15.80 -1.46
N GLU A 90 9.21 -16.35 -1.57
CA GLU A 90 10.46 -15.62 -1.40
C GLU A 90 11.02 -15.17 -2.76
N LEU A 91 11.27 -13.86 -2.91
CA LEU A 91 12.08 -13.33 -4.00
C LEU A 91 13.47 -13.02 -3.45
N TYR A 92 14.42 -13.92 -3.71
CA TYR A 92 15.79 -13.79 -3.21
C TYR A 92 16.74 -13.30 -4.29
N LYS A 93 17.66 -12.40 -3.90
CA LYS A 93 18.77 -11.96 -4.75
C LYS A 93 20.07 -11.93 -3.95
N ALA A 94 21.08 -12.64 -4.43
CA ALA A 94 22.32 -12.91 -3.71
C ALA A 94 23.43 -11.84 -3.86
N ILE A 95 23.11 -10.63 -4.35
CA ILE A 95 24.12 -9.58 -4.56
C ILE A 95 24.01 -8.50 -3.46
N ASN A 96 25.15 -7.98 -3.02
CA ASN A 96 25.27 -6.93 -1.99
C ASN A 96 25.36 -5.52 -2.59
N ASP A 97 24.70 -5.30 -3.72
CA ASP A 97 24.61 -4.00 -4.37
C ASP A 97 23.49 -3.18 -3.71
N ALA A 98 23.78 -1.93 -3.31
CA ALA A 98 22.85 -1.07 -2.59
C ALA A 98 21.65 -0.64 -3.44
N ASP A 99 21.80 -0.63 -4.77
CA ASP A 99 20.81 -0.06 -5.68
C ASP A 99 19.98 -1.11 -6.43
N ILE A 100 20.19 -2.41 -6.15
CA ILE A 100 19.52 -3.50 -6.87
C ILE A 100 18.84 -4.46 -5.88
N ALA A 101 17.50 -4.44 -5.88
CA ALA A 101 16.66 -5.33 -5.07
C ALA A 101 15.95 -6.40 -5.93
N PRO A 102 15.54 -7.55 -5.35
CA PRO A 102 14.55 -8.41 -6.00
C PRO A 102 13.23 -7.64 -6.18
N ALA A 103 12.52 -7.89 -7.29
CA ALA A 103 11.29 -7.18 -7.63
C ALA A 103 10.20 -8.12 -8.14
N LEU A 104 8.96 -7.85 -7.74
CA LEU A 104 7.76 -8.41 -8.35
C LEU A 104 7.23 -7.39 -9.37
N LYS A 105 7.22 -7.73 -10.66
CA LYS A 105 6.73 -6.85 -11.72
C LYS A 105 5.43 -7.38 -12.31
N PHE A 106 4.39 -6.56 -12.25
CA PHE A 106 3.20 -6.71 -13.07
C PHE A 106 3.35 -5.87 -14.34
N TYR A 107 3.06 -6.44 -15.51
CA TYR A 107 3.18 -5.75 -16.79
C TYR A 107 1.97 -6.07 -17.66
N LYS A 108 1.15 -5.04 -17.93
CA LYS A 108 0.06 -5.12 -18.89
C LYS A 108 0.58 -4.67 -20.26
N GLN A 109 0.79 -5.62 -21.15
CA GLN A 109 1.41 -5.37 -22.45
C GLN A 109 0.50 -4.57 -23.40
N ARG A 110 1.08 -3.62 -24.14
CA ARG A 110 0.44 -2.98 -25.30
C ARG A 110 0.19 -4.02 -26.39
N SER A 111 -1.09 -4.23 -26.72
CA SER A 111 -1.63 -5.06 -27.81
C SER A 111 -0.72 -6.22 -28.27
N HIS A 112 -0.99 -7.43 -27.82
CA HIS A 112 -0.48 -8.66 -28.43
C HIS A 112 -1.64 -9.44 -29.07
N ALA A 113 -1.37 -10.28 -30.07
CA ALA A 113 -2.32 -11.02 -30.91
C ALA A 113 -3.74 -11.21 -30.30
N GLY A 114 -4.70 -10.37 -30.72
CA GLY A 114 -6.11 -10.45 -30.30
C GLY A 114 -6.51 -9.62 -29.06
N PHE A 115 -5.58 -8.88 -28.44
CA PHE A 115 -5.83 -8.04 -27.28
C PHE A 115 -5.67 -6.54 -27.62
N THR A 116 -6.50 -5.70 -27.00
CA THR A 116 -6.40 -4.23 -27.10
C THR A 116 -5.24 -3.69 -26.27
N ALA A 117 -4.76 -2.50 -26.62
CA ALA A 117 -3.77 -1.79 -25.81
C ALA A 117 -4.37 -1.47 -24.43
N PRO A 118 -3.52 -1.22 -23.40
CA PRO A 118 -3.98 -0.58 -22.19
C PRO A 118 -4.79 0.67 -22.53
N SER A 119 -5.91 0.82 -21.84
CA SER A 119 -6.80 1.97 -21.91
C SER A 119 -6.85 2.67 -20.56
N ASP A 120 -7.30 3.91 -20.56
CA ASP A 120 -7.57 4.68 -19.34
C ASP A 120 -8.50 3.90 -18.40
N GLY A 121 -8.16 3.91 -17.11
CA GLY A 121 -8.86 3.18 -16.05
C GLY A 121 -8.52 1.69 -15.96
N ASP A 122 -7.56 1.19 -16.76
CA ASP A 122 -7.18 -0.21 -16.72
C ASP A 122 -6.48 -0.59 -15.42
N ARG A 123 -6.89 -1.72 -14.84
CA ARG A 123 -6.11 -2.38 -13.78
C ARG A 123 -4.86 -3.02 -14.38
N ILE A 124 -3.71 -2.71 -13.81
CA ILE A 124 -2.38 -3.13 -14.28
C ILE A 124 -1.63 -4.04 -13.29
N GLY A 125 -2.14 -4.20 -12.07
CA GLY A 125 -1.64 -5.13 -11.08
C GLY A 125 -2.70 -5.43 -10.03
N TYR A 126 -2.71 -6.66 -9.51
CA TYR A 126 -3.67 -7.07 -8.50
C TYR A 126 -3.07 -8.12 -7.56
N ILE A 127 -3.09 -7.82 -6.26
CA ILE A 127 -2.77 -8.76 -5.18
C ILE A 127 -4.02 -8.95 -4.34
N TYR A 128 -4.36 -10.20 -4.04
CA TYR A 128 -5.61 -10.55 -3.38
C TYR A 128 -5.38 -11.44 -2.16
N PHE A 129 -6.06 -11.12 -1.06
CA PHE A 129 -5.96 -11.83 0.20
C PHE A 129 -7.27 -12.56 0.46
N VAL A 130 -7.25 -13.89 0.35
CA VAL A 130 -8.43 -14.76 0.46
C VAL A 130 -8.17 -15.81 1.53
N ALA A 131 -9.20 -16.13 2.30
CA ALA A 131 -9.20 -17.26 3.21
C ALA A 131 -10.59 -17.91 3.26
N ASP A 132 -10.66 -19.12 3.79
CA ASP A 132 -11.94 -19.75 4.07
C ASP A 132 -12.65 -19.02 5.23
N VAL A 133 -13.96 -18.88 5.10
CA VAL A 133 -14.85 -18.53 6.21
C VAL A 133 -15.20 -19.78 7.01
N ASP A 134 -15.75 -19.60 8.21
CA ASP A 134 -16.14 -20.66 9.15
C ASP A 134 -17.23 -21.63 8.65
N THR A 135 -17.73 -21.42 7.42
CA THR A 135 -18.69 -22.27 6.72
C THR A 135 -18.07 -23.11 5.60
N GLY A 136 -16.76 -23.00 5.35
CA GLY A 136 -16.06 -23.71 4.27
C GLY A 136 -16.23 -23.07 2.88
N ALA A 137 -16.82 -21.88 2.79
CA ALA A 137 -16.73 -21.02 1.60
C ALA A 137 -15.46 -20.15 1.66
N THR A 138 -15.05 -19.55 0.55
CA THR A 138 -13.95 -18.57 0.53
C THR A 138 -14.49 -17.14 0.62
N ALA A 139 -13.75 -16.28 1.30
CA ALA A 139 -13.98 -14.84 1.31
C ALA A 139 -12.68 -14.08 1.09
N SER A 140 -12.82 -12.92 0.46
CA SER A 140 -11.71 -12.01 0.23
C SER A 140 -11.68 -10.99 1.34
N TYR A 141 -10.57 -10.92 2.06
CA TYR A 141 -10.42 -10.03 3.21
C TYR A 141 -9.82 -8.69 2.83
N GLY A 142 -9.04 -8.64 1.76
CA GLY A 142 -8.49 -7.39 1.25
C GLY A 142 -7.86 -7.54 -0.13
N SER A 143 -7.50 -6.40 -0.72
CA SER A 143 -6.78 -6.33 -1.98
C SER A 143 -5.87 -5.12 -2.08
N MET A 144 -4.90 -5.22 -3.01
CA MET A 144 -4.07 -4.11 -3.48
C MET A 144 -4.16 -4.05 -5.00
N GLU A 145 -4.54 -2.89 -5.55
CA GLU A 145 -4.83 -2.71 -6.97
C GLU A 145 -4.09 -1.51 -7.54
N ALA A 146 -3.35 -1.74 -8.63
CA ALA A 146 -2.76 -0.66 -9.42
C ALA A 146 -3.61 -0.43 -10.67
N PHE A 147 -3.87 0.84 -10.98
CA PHE A 147 -4.60 1.30 -12.17
C PHE A 147 -3.72 2.27 -12.97
N ALA A 148 -3.84 2.20 -14.30
CA ALA A 148 -3.43 3.25 -15.21
C ALA A 148 -4.67 4.10 -15.52
N ASP A 149 -4.84 5.20 -14.79
CA ASP A 149 -6.02 6.06 -14.91
C ASP A 149 -5.97 6.89 -16.20
N ASP A 150 -4.78 7.29 -16.65
CA ASP A 150 -4.52 7.83 -18.00
C ASP A 150 -3.27 7.14 -18.57
N VAL A 151 -3.38 6.58 -19.78
CA VAL A 151 -2.25 5.96 -20.51
C VAL A 151 -1.72 6.85 -21.66
N SER A 152 -2.27 8.06 -21.79
CA SER A 152 -1.88 9.03 -22.81
C SER A 152 -0.45 9.50 -22.57
N ALA A 153 0.33 9.51 -23.66
CA ALA A 153 1.74 9.87 -23.59
C ALA A 153 1.91 11.27 -22.98
N SER A 154 2.80 11.40 -22.00
CA SER A 154 3.14 12.63 -21.26
C SER A 154 2.06 13.17 -20.30
N SER A 155 0.96 12.46 -20.12
CA SER A 155 -0.05 12.74 -19.07
C SER A 155 -0.39 11.49 -18.28
N GLU A 156 0.51 10.50 -18.22
CA GLU A 156 0.23 9.22 -17.57
C GLU A 156 -0.12 9.40 -16.10
N ASP A 157 -1.34 8.99 -15.73
CA ASP A 157 -1.82 9.01 -14.36
C ASP A 157 -1.95 7.58 -13.82
N GLY A 158 -1.50 7.39 -12.59
CA GLY A 158 -1.57 6.12 -11.89
C GLY A 158 -2.35 6.24 -10.57
N ARG A 159 -2.96 5.13 -10.18
CA ARG A 159 -3.57 4.97 -8.86
C ARG A 159 -3.21 3.64 -8.23
N LEU A 160 -2.88 3.66 -6.95
CA LEU A 160 -2.77 2.48 -6.10
C LEU A 160 -3.90 2.50 -5.06
N SER A 161 -4.68 1.44 -5.02
CA SER A 161 -5.86 1.30 -4.17
C SER A 161 -5.69 0.15 -3.19
N PHE A 162 -6.19 0.34 -1.98
CA PHE A 162 -6.30 -0.68 -0.94
C PHE A 162 -7.76 -0.85 -0.56
N SER A 163 -8.27 -2.07 -0.74
CA SER A 163 -9.63 -2.41 -0.35
C SER A 163 -9.65 -3.42 0.78
N VAL A 164 -10.64 -3.29 1.66
CA VAL A 164 -10.84 -4.18 2.81
C VAL A 164 -12.30 -4.60 2.85
N GLN A 165 -12.54 -5.87 3.15
CA GLN A 165 -13.89 -6.40 3.26
C GLN A 165 -14.56 -5.93 4.54
N LYS A 166 -15.79 -5.46 4.42
CA LYS A 166 -16.70 -5.20 5.53
C LYS A 166 -18.07 -5.79 5.21
N ASN A 167 -18.53 -6.72 6.04
CA ASN A 167 -19.87 -7.32 5.94
C ASN A 167 -20.21 -7.85 4.53
N GLY A 168 -19.27 -8.57 3.89
CA GLY A 168 -19.47 -9.18 2.58
C GLY A 168 -19.18 -8.29 1.37
N THR A 169 -18.87 -7.01 1.58
CA THR A 169 -18.47 -6.10 0.49
C THR A 169 -17.01 -5.70 0.64
N LEU A 170 -16.22 -5.92 -0.41
CA LEU A 170 -14.88 -5.38 -0.53
C LEU A 170 -15.01 -3.90 -0.93
N THR A 171 -14.47 -3.00 -0.12
CA THR A 171 -14.59 -1.55 -0.34
C THR A 171 -13.22 -0.90 -0.28
N GLU A 172 -12.92 -0.05 -1.27
CA GLU A 172 -11.73 0.80 -1.24
C GLU A 172 -11.75 1.70 0.01
N ARG A 173 -10.64 1.70 0.75
CA ARG A 173 -10.47 2.52 1.96
C ARG A 173 -9.40 3.58 1.79
N LEU A 174 -8.38 3.28 1.00
CA LEU A 174 -7.25 4.16 0.76
C LEU A 174 -6.94 4.15 -0.74
N ALA A 175 -6.90 5.34 -1.33
CA ALA A 175 -6.43 5.58 -2.69
C ALA A 175 -5.20 6.49 -2.65
N LEU A 176 -4.15 6.09 -3.36
CA LEU A 176 -2.97 6.90 -3.64
C LEU A 176 -3.01 7.25 -5.13
N THR A 177 -3.15 8.53 -5.46
CA THR A 177 -3.27 9.01 -6.84
C THR A 177 -2.18 10.05 -7.14
N GLY A 178 -2.07 10.48 -8.39
CA GLY A 178 -1.26 11.65 -8.76
C GLY A 178 -1.68 12.96 -8.06
N GLN A 179 -2.91 13.03 -7.53
CA GLN A 179 -3.46 14.22 -6.86
C GLN A 179 -3.24 14.20 -5.33
N GLY A 180 -3.18 13.01 -4.70
CA GLY A 180 -3.02 12.90 -3.26
C GLY A 180 -3.46 11.56 -2.67
N VAL A 181 -3.73 11.58 -1.37
CA VAL A 181 -4.21 10.45 -0.56
C VAL A 181 -5.70 10.62 -0.28
N GLY A 182 -6.52 9.72 -0.81
CA GLY A 182 -7.94 9.62 -0.51
C GLY A 182 -8.22 8.58 0.56
N ILE A 183 -8.98 8.95 1.60
CA ILE A 183 -9.55 8.04 2.60
C ILE A 183 -11.06 8.10 2.43
N GLY A 184 -11.67 7.02 1.93
CA GLY A 184 -13.10 6.97 1.61
C GLY A 184 -13.47 7.61 0.25
N THR A 185 -12.49 8.09 -0.52
CA THR A 185 -12.66 8.60 -1.89
C THR A 185 -11.53 8.10 -2.79
N SER A 186 -11.86 7.82 -4.06
CA SER A 186 -10.91 7.46 -5.11
C SER A 186 -10.36 8.66 -5.88
N SER A 187 -10.95 9.84 -5.67
CA SER A 187 -10.66 11.08 -6.41
C SER A 187 -10.42 12.22 -5.42
N PRO A 188 -9.31 12.20 -4.67
CA PRO A 188 -9.03 13.22 -3.66
C PRO A 188 -8.90 14.61 -4.29
N ALA A 189 -9.58 15.60 -3.74
CA ALA A 189 -9.54 16.99 -4.18
C ALA A 189 -8.40 17.81 -3.50
N LYS A 190 -7.69 17.18 -2.56
CA LYS A 190 -6.59 17.74 -1.75
C LYS A 190 -5.53 16.66 -1.53
N LEU A 191 -4.34 17.06 -1.06
CA LEU A 191 -3.24 16.11 -0.79
C LEU A 191 -3.62 15.02 0.21
N LEU A 192 -4.45 15.34 1.20
CA LEU A 192 -5.14 14.38 2.06
C LEU A 192 -6.61 14.75 2.03
N ASP A 193 -7.44 13.84 1.54
CA ASP A 193 -8.89 14.00 1.46
C ASP A 193 -9.57 12.87 2.22
N VAL A 194 -10.28 13.22 3.29
CA VAL A 194 -11.04 12.26 4.11
C VAL A 194 -12.50 12.52 3.84
N ASP A 195 -13.13 11.58 3.12
CA ASP A 195 -14.51 11.72 2.66
C ASP A 195 -15.41 10.66 3.29
N GLY A 196 -16.55 11.13 3.78
CA GLY A 196 -17.62 10.33 4.39
C GLY A 196 -18.85 10.43 3.51
N THR A 197 -18.99 9.52 2.54
CA THR A 197 -20.08 9.60 1.55
C THR A 197 -21.43 9.14 2.11
N SER A 198 -21.44 8.37 3.19
CA SER A 198 -22.66 7.86 3.84
C SER A 198 -22.85 8.30 5.30
N GLU A 199 -21.84 8.91 5.91
CA GLU A 199 -21.78 9.30 7.33
C GLU A 199 -20.86 10.52 7.50
N HIS A 200 -20.68 11.02 8.72
CA HIS A 200 -19.69 12.08 8.97
C HIS A 200 -18.26 11.63 8.66
N ALA A 201 -17.51 12.50 7.98
CA ALA A 201 -16.06 12.39 7.87
C ALA A 201 -15.41 12.93 9.15
N GLU A 202 -14.71 12.08 9.89
CA GLU A 202 -14.03 12.46 11.13
C GLU A 202 -12.55 12.10 11.08
N MET A 203 -11.69 13.05 11.47
CA MET A 203 -10.27 12.80 11.75
C MET A 203 -10.04 12.84 13.26
N ARG A 204 -9.56 11.74 13.83
CA ARG A 204 -9.21 11.67 15.25
C ARG A 204 -7.71 11.87 15.45
N VAL A 205 -7.35 12.86 16.27
CA VAL A 205 -5.99 13.05 16.79
C VAL A 205 -6.04 12.86 18.31
N SER A 206 -5.34 11.85 18.83
CA SER A 206 -5.35 11.54 20.27
C SER A 206 -4.03 10.95 20.74
N THR A 207 -3.76 11.07 22.03
CA THR A 207 -2.65 10.42 22.72
C THR A 207 -3.16 9.83 24.03
N ASP A 208 -2.56 8.70 24.45
CA ASP A 208 -2.81 8.03 25.73
C ASP A 208 -1.85 8.49 26.84
N LYS A 209 -0.90 9.37 26.51
CA LYS A 209 0.01 9.97 27.47
C LYS A 209 -0.76 10.83 28.46
N THR A 210 -0.55 10.61 29.76
CA THR A 210 -1.05 11.51 30.82
C THR A 210 -0.56 12.93 30.56
N ASN A 211 -1.47 13.91 30.54
CA ASN A 211 -1.17 15.30 30.19
C ASN A 211 -0.48 15.43 28.82
N GLY A 212 -0.83 14.55 27.88
CA GLY A 212 -0.30 14.55 26.51
C GLY A 212 -0.96 15.59 25.62
N CYS A 213 -0.22 16.09 24.64
CA CYS A 213 -0.76 17.01 23.63
C CYS A 213 -1.21 16.23 22.38
N ALA A 214 -2.41 16.54 21.90
CA ALA A 214 -2.96 16.03 20.65
C ALA A 214 -3.40 17.21 19.79
N THR A 215 -2.59 17.57 18.79
CA THR A 215 -2.79 18.81 18.01
C THR A 215 -2.65 18.58 16.51
N LEU A 216 -3.38 19.35 15.73
CA LEU A 216 -3.06 19.63 14.33
C LEU A 216 -2.20 20.90 14.26
N ILE A 217 -1.20 20.89 13.38
CA ILE A 217 -0.24 21.98 13.21
C ILE A 217 -0.41 22.59 11.81
N TYR A 218 -0.51 23.91 11.77
CA TYR A 218 -0.64 24.73 10.57
C TYR A 218 0.60 25.61 10.45
N GLY A 219 1.44 25.37 9.46
CA GLY A 219 2.72 26.05 9.31
C GLY A 219 2.92 26.63 7.91
N ASN A 220 3.62 27.76 7.84
CA ASN A 220 4.29 28.23 6.63
C ASN A 220 5.72 28.70 6.96
N ASP A 221 6.34 29.39 6.02
CA ASP A 221 7.69 29.94 6.12
C ASP A 221 7.87 30.99 7.24
N ALA A 222 6.79 31.59 7.75
CA ALA A 222 6.84 32.63 8.77
C ALA A 222 6.23 32.23 10.12
N TYR A 223 5.17 31.43 10.13
CA TYR A 223 4.39 31.13 11.33
C TYR A 223 3.94 29.68 11.41
N TRP A 224 3.86 29.20 12.64
CA TRP A 224 3.39 27.88 12.99
C TRP A 224 2.37 28.00 14.10
N TRP A 225 1.19 27.43 13.89
CA TRP A 225 0.09 27.43 14.84
C TRP A 225 -0.34 26.00 15.11
N ALA A 226 -0.70 25.70 16.36
CA ALA A 226 -1.29 24.43 16.73
C ALA A 226 -2.70 24.65 17.27
N SER A 227 -3.59 23.73 16.92
CA SER A 227 -4.92 23.62 17.49
C SER A 227 -5.15 22.21 18.01
N GLY A 228 -5.75 22.06 19.18
CA GLY A 228 -6.07 20.75 19.76
C GLY A 228 -5.96 20.74 21.28
N ILE A 229 -5.78 19.56 21.86
CA ILE A 229 -5.65 19.38 23.32
C ILE A 229 -4.19 19.56 23.74
N TRP A 230 -3.97 20.35 24.80
CA TRP A 230 -2.65 20.59 25.38
C TRP A 230 -2.44 19.85 26.69
N SER A 231 -1.24 19.98 27.26
CA SER A 231 -0.81 19.25 28.46
C SER A 231 -1.55 19.63 29.75
N ASP A 232 -2.40 20.65 29.74
CA ASP A 232 -3.28 21.02 30.85
C ASP A 232 -4.74 20.63 30.60
N ASP A 233 -4.96 19.68 29.68
CA ASP A 233 -6.26 19.11 29.29
C ASP A 233 -7.27 20.13 28.71
N LYS A 234 -6.77 21.28 28.26
CA LYS A 234 -7.58 22.30 27.57
C LYS A 234 -7.46 22.16 26.06
N TYR A 235 -8.52 22.53 25.37
CA TYR A 235 -8.40 22.88 23.96
C TYR A 235 -7.65 24.21 23.85
N VAL A 236 -6.68 24.30 22.96
CA VAL A 236 -5.83 25.49 22.79
C VAL A 236 -5.74 25.91 21.33
N ILE A 237 -5.62 27.22 21.11
CA ILE A 237 -5.04 27.80 19.89
C ILE A 237 -3.70 28.39 20.31
N ARG A 238 -2.61 27.83 19.79
CA ARG A 238 -1.24 28.15 20.21
C ARG A 238 -0.40 28.60 19.02
N ASP A 239 0.27 29.73 19.17
CA ASP A 239 1.33 30.15 18.27
C ASP A 239 2.60 29.37 18.65
N GLN A 240 2.89 28.34 17.88
CA GLN A 240 4.04 27.45 18.09
C GLN A 240 5.36 28.15 17.76
N SER A 241 5.36 29.11 16.82
CA SER A 241 6.55 29.87 16.43
C SER A 241 7.21 30.57 17.62
N VAL A 242 6.40 31.05 18.56
CA VAL A 242 6.87 31.70 19.80
C VAL A 242 6.49 30.95 21.08
N GLY A 243 5.83 29.79 20.96
CA GLY A 243 5.45 28.94 22.07
C GLY A 243 4.34 29.49 22.99
N VAL A 244 3.50 30.42 22.52
CA VAL A 244 2.50 31.14 23.34
C VAL A 244 1.08 30.64 23.04
N VAL A 245 0.30 30.35 24.09
CA VAL A 245 -1.13 30.05 23.98
C VAL A 245 -1.90 31.37 23.81
N ARG A 246 -2.72 31.45 22.76
CA ARG A 246 -3.49 32.66 22.42
C ARG A 246 -4.94 32.57 22.88
N ALA A 247 -5.51 31.36 22.84
CA ALA A 247 -6.86 31.10 23.35
C ALA A 247 -6.97 29.67 23.93
N THR A 248 -7.88 29.48 24.88
CA THR A 248 -8.17 28.17 25.49
C THR A 248 -9.66 27.93 25.69
N VAL A 249 -10.09 26.67 25.71
CA VAL A 249 -11.38 26.23 26.27
C VAL A 249 -11.12 25.11 27.27
N ASP A 250 -11.66 25.25 28.49
CA ASP A 250 -11.55 24.21 29.52
C ASP A 250 -12.76 23.26 29.56
N SER A 251 -12.68 22.21 30.38
CA SER A 251 -13.74 21.21 30.54
C SER A 251 -15.04 21.77 31.13
N GLY A 252 -14.99 22.95 31.76
CA GLY A 252 -16.16 23.69 32.21
C GLY A 252 -16.80 24.56 31.13
N GLY A 253 -16.27 24.54 29.90
CA GLY A 253 -16.75 25.34 28.77
C GLY A 253 -16.29 26.81 28.82
N ARG A 254 -15.33 27.17 29.68
CA ARG A 254 -14.86 28.56 29.78
C ARG A 254 -13.84 28.86 28.69
N PHE A 255 -14.11 29.89 27.90
CA PHE A 255 -13.17 30.46 26.94
C PHE A 255 -12.19 31.42 27.62
N GLY A 256 -10.90 31.26 27.37
CA GLY A 256 -9.83 32.07 27.97
C GLY A 256 -8.92 32.72 26.94
N LEU A 257 -8.47 33.95 27.21
CA LEU A 257 -7.49 34.72 26.43
C LEU A 257 -6.26 35.04 27.31
N PRO A 258 -5.37 34.07 27.53
CA PRO A 258 -4.34 34.15 28.58
C PRO A 258 -3.20 35.14 28.29
N SER A 259 -3.03 35.59 27.04
CA SER A 259 -1.94 36.49 26.63
C SER A 259 -2.39 37.90 26.29
N LEU A 260 -3.54 38.37 26.82
CA LEU A 260 -3.92 39.77 26.66
C LEU A 260 -2.94 40.64 27.46
N SER A 261 -2.17 41.48 26.77
CA SER A 261 -1.59 42.65 27.44
C SER A 261 -2.74 43.49 28.00
N THR A 262 -2.50 44.17 29.12
CA THR A 262 -3.46 44.85 30.00
C THR A 262 -4.49 45.79 29.35
N GLU A 263 -4.43 46.02 28.04
CA GLU A 263 -5.24 46.99 27.29
C GLU A 263 -5.75 46.47 25.93
N ALA A 264 -5.57 45.18 25.59
CA ALA A 264 -5.83 44.67 24.22
C ALA A 264 -7.22 44.03 24.01
N LEU A 265 -8.11 44.02 25.00
CA LEU A 265 -9.48 43.53 24.82
C LEU A 265 -10.41 44.68 24.46
N GLU A 266 -10.66 44.85 23.17
CA GLU A 266 -11.67 45.77 22.68
C GLU A 266 -12.94 45.01 22.26
N ILE A 267 -14.07 45.32 22.91
CA ILE A 267 -15.40 44.84 22.52
C ILE A 267 -16.11 46.04 21.88
N ARG A 268 -16.22 46.06 20.55
CA ARG A 268 -16.92 47.12 19.81
C ARG A 268 -18.34 46.68 19.48
N ASP A 269 -19.32 47.57 19.71
CA ASP A 269 -20.67 47.42 19.16
C ASP A 269 -20.63 47.67 17.64
N ALA A 270 -21.27 46.79 16.87
CA ALA A 270 -21.28 46.82 15.42
C ALA A 270 -22.32 47.82 14.89
N GLY A 271 -22.08 49.12 15.14
CA GLY A 271 -22.66 50.22 14.36
C GLY A 271 -24.17 50.17 14.16
N SER A 272 -24.95 49.92 15.20
CA SER A 272 -26.41 50.01 15.11
C SER A 272 -26.84 51.48 15.10
N ALA A 273 -27.07 52.03 13.91
CA ALA A 273 -27.52 53.42 13.69
C ALA A 273 -28.91 53.74 14.29
N SER A 274 -29.54 52.79 15.01
CA SER A 274 -30.86 52.95 15.61
C SER A 274 -31.08 52.13 16.88
N ALA A 275 -30.04 51.57 17.52
CA ALA A 275 -30.22 50.86 18.78
C ALA A 275 -30.61 51.86 19.89
N THR A 276 -31.89 51.86 20.27
CA THR A 276 -32.40 52.56 21.47
C THR A 276 -32.22 51.74 22.74
N GLU A 277 -31.76 50.50 22.62
CA GLU A 277 -31.63 49.54 23.70
C GLU A 277 -30.21 49.56 24.28
N GLN A 278 -30.13 49.64 25.61
CA GLN A 278 -28.87 49.55 26.35
C GLN A 278 -28.61 48.09 26.67
N ASP A 279 -27.55 47.53 26.08
CA ASP A 279 -27.10 46.20 26.47
C ASP A 279 -26.09 46.29 27.61
N TRP A 280 -26.24 45.38 28.56
CA TRP A 280 -25.37 45.24 29.71
C TRP A 280 -24.58 43.97 29.54
N VAL A 281 -23.25 44.10 29.51
CA VAL A 281 -22.37 42.93 29.61
C VAL A 281 -22.11 42.71 31.09
N GLU A 282 -22.64 41.61 31.62
CA GLU A 282 -22.31 41.16 32.97
C GLU A 282 -20.84 40.72 33.03
N VAL A 283 -20.09 41.30 33.96
CA VAL A 283 -18.67 41.00 34.18
C VAL A 283 -18.49 40.59 35.62
N THR A 284 -18.19 39.32 35.86
CA THR A 284 -17.88 38.82 37.20
C THR A 284 -16.37 38.70 37.38
N VAL A 285 -15.82 39.40 38.38
CA VAL A 285 -14.40 39.32 38.75
C VAL A 285 -14.28 38.91 40.21
N GLY A 286 -13.65 37.75 40.46
CA GLY A 286 -13.45 37.25 41.83
C GLY A 286 -14.75 37.02 42.60
N GLY A 287 -15.83 36.63 41.93
CA GLY A 287 -17.16 36.44 42.53
C GLY A 287 -17.98 37.71 42.70
N ASN A 288 -17.46 38.89 42.32
CA ASN A 288 -18.21 40.14 42.32
C ASN A 288 -18.71 40.43 40.91
N THR A 289 -20.02 40.54 40.75
CA THR A 289 -20.64 40.92 39.49
C THR A 289 -20.69 42.43 39.34
N GLY A 290 -20.10 42.94 38.27
CA GLY A 290 -20.31 44.28 37.73
C GLY A 290 -20.95 44.20 36.36
N TYR A 291 -21.29 45.36 35.79
CA TYR A 291 -21.83 45.44 34.44
C TYR A 291 -21.07 46.49 33.66
N LEU A 292 -20.61 46.13 32.46
CA LEU A 292 -20.20 47.11 31.47
C LEU A 292 -21.46 47.53 30.72
N ARG A 293 -21.77 48.82 30.79
CA ARG A 293 -22.83 49.39 29.97
C ARG A 293 -22.28 49.63 28.58
N VAL A 294 -22.83 48.97 27.58
CA VAL A 294 -22.47 49.20 26.18
C VAL A 294 -23.41 50.29 25.65
N TYR A 295 -22.82 51.39 25.20
CA TYR A 295 -23.57 52.46 24.56
C TYR A 295 -23.54 52.22 23.06
N ALA A 296 -24.71 52.02 22.45
CA ALA A 296 -24.84 52.25 21.01
C ALA A 296 -24.58 53.75 20.75
N SER A 297 -23.58 54.07 19.93
CA SER A 297 -23.38 55.46 19.50
C SER A 297 -24.44 55.82 18.46
N LYS A 298 -25.09 56.99 18.64
CA LYS A 298 -25.94 57.60 17.59
C LYS A 298 -25.14 57.96 16.35
#